data_AF-A0A6B1BD47-F1
#
_entry.id   AF-A0A6B1BD47-F1
#
_cell.length_a   1.000
_cell.length_b   1.000
_cell.length_c   1.000
_cell.angle_alpha   90.00
_cell.angle_beta   90.00
_cell.angle_gamma   90.00
#
_symmetry.space_group_name_H-M   'P 1'
#
loop_
_entity.id
_entity.type
_entity.pdbx_description
1 polymer ?
#
loop_
_entity_poly.entity_id
_entity_poly.type
_entity_poly.pdbx_seq_one_letter_code
_entity_poly.pdbx_strand_id
1 'polypeptide(L)'
;IIHDIPMVNLQSLVNNTVAFPTYRDRLKLIAEWIGFEWSDAEAEWGKGVMMYTKYIQNTARQDCLDYIIMYNKDNCLAMAVILDWLIAQGHLRRA
;
A
#
# COMPACT_ATOMS: atom_id res chain seq x y z
N ILE A 1 -11.31 24.44 -1.73
CA ILE A 1 -10.10 24.57 -0.88
C ILE A 1 -9.35 23.23 -0.96
N ILE A 2 -8.71 22.93 -2.09
CA ILE A 2 -7.84 21.73 -2.28
C ILE A 2 -6.58 22.12 -3.08
N HIS A 3 -6.52 23.32 -3.66
CA HIS A 3 -5.45 23.73 -4.58
C HIS A 3 -4.08 23.94 -3.90
N ASP A 4 -4.01 24.03 -2.57
CA ASP A 4 -2.77 24.33 -1.83
C ASP A 4 -2.28 23.18 -0.92
N ILE A 5 -2.84 21.97 -1.03
CA ILE A 5 -2.34 20.80 -0.28
C ILE A 5 -1.26 20.11 -1.14
N PRO A 6 0.00 20.05 -0.70
CA PRO A 6 1.05 19.38 -1.46
C PRO A 6 0.74 17.88 -1.56
N MET A 7 0.72 17.36 -2.79
CA MET A 7 0.64 15.93 -3.06
C MET A 7 2.04 15.37 -3.27
N VAL A 8 2.34 14.24 -2.62
CA VAL A 8 3.63 13.55 -2.73
C VAL A 8 3.41 12.17 -3.33
N ASN A 9 4.19 11.85 -4.36
CA ASN A 9 4.29 10.47 -4.85
C ASN A 9 5.30 9.70 -3.97
N LEU A 10 4.78 8.83 -3.12
CA LEU A 10 5.59 8.06 -2.17
C LEU A 10 6.59 7.13 -2.86
N GLN A 11 6.23 6.55 -4.00
CA GLN A 11 7.13 5.66 -4.76
C GLN A 11 8.38 6.41 -5.23
N SER A 12 8.19 7.60 -5.81
CA SER A 12 9.31 8.43 -6.24
C SER A 12 10.17 8.87 -5.06
N LEU A 13 9.57 9.16 -3.91
CA LEU A 13 10.32 9.53 -2.71
C LEU A 13 11.18 8.36 -2.19
N VAL A 14 10.56 7.20 -1.98
CA VAL A 14 11.20 5.96 -1.52
C VAL A 14 12.40 5.63 -2.40
N ASN A 15 12.19 5.53 -3.72
CA ASN A 15 13.22 5.08 -4.67
C ASN A 15 14.42 6.04 -4.79
N ASN A 16 14.26 7.32 -4.42
CA ASN A 16 15.32 8.32 -4.48
C ASN A 16 15.99 8.60 -3.13
N THR A 17 15.47 8.06 -2.03
CA THR A 17 15.96 8.41 -0.68
C THR A 17 16.47 7.21 0.11
N VAL A 18 15.95 6.01 -0.15
CA VAL A 18 16.25 4.82 0.66
C VAL A 18 16.44 3.61 -0.24
N ALA A 19 17.54 2.87 -0.03
CA ALA A 19 17.74 1.55 -0.60
C ALA A 19 17.26 0.48 0.40
N PHE A 20 16.02 0.00 0.23
CA PHE A 20 15.45 -1.00 1.13
C PHE A 20 16.11 -2.37 0.94
N PRO A 21 16.36 -3.15 2.02
CA PRO A 21 16.96 -4.48 1.93
C PRO A 21 15.88 -5.52 1.56
N THR A 22 15.18 -5.29 0.45
CA THR A 22 14.14 -6.18 -0.07
C THR A 22 14.54 -6.66 -1.47
N TYR A 23 14.05 -7.82 -1.89
CA TYR A 23 14.38 -8.36 -3.22
C TYR A 23 13.83 -7.49 -4.37
N ARG A 24 12.74 -6.74 -4.12
CA ARG A 24 12.12 -5.81 -5.07
C ARG A 24 11.46 -4.67 -4.31
N ASP A 25 11.47 -3.47 -4.91
CA ASP A 25 10.82 -2.27 -4.37
C ASP A 25 9.30 -2.29 -4.57
N ARG A 26 8.63 -3.30 -4.01
CA ARG A 26 7.17 -3.41 -4.00
C ARG A 26 6.63 -2.97 -2.65
N LEU A 27 5.47 -2.32 -2.67
CA LEU A 27 4.75 -1.86 -1.48
C LEU A 27 4.68 -2.94 -0.38
N LYS A 28 4.28 -4.18 -0.73
CA LYS A 28 4.20 -5.30 0.21
C LYS A 28 5.52 -5.56 0.95
N LEU A 29 6.60 -5.76 0.19
CA LEU A 29 7.90 -6.13 0.75
C LEU A 29 8.50 -5.00 1.59
N ILE A 30 8.35 -3.75 1.13
CA ILE A 30 8.82 -2.58 1.89
C ILE A 30 8.02 -2.44 3.18
N ALA A 31 6.70 -2.54 3.13
CA ALA A 31 5.84 -2.42 4.31
C ALA A 31 6.13 -3.54 5.33
N GLU A 32 6.28 -4.79 4.88
CA GLU A 32 6.68 -5.93 5.72
C GLU A 32 8.02 -5.69 6.39
N TRP A 33 9.01 -5.18 5.65
CA TRP A 33 10.33 -4.89 6.22
C TRP A 33 10.28 -3.80 7.29
N ILE A 34 9.38 -2.82 7.15
CA ILE A 34 9.14 -1.78 8.16
C ILE A 34 8.34 -2.31 9.38
N GLY A 35 7.76 -3.52 9.27
CA GLY A 35 6.99 -4.16 10.34
C GLY A 35 5.47 -4.01 10.20
N PHE A 36 4.96 -3.64 9.03
CA PHE A 36 3.53 -3.68 8.74
C PHE A 36 3.06 -5.13 8.53
N GLU A 37 2.00 -5.51 9.23
CA GLU A 37 1.37 -6.82 9.10
C GLU A 37 0.17 -6.73 8.16
N TRP A 38 0.21 -7.51 7.07
CA TRP A 38 -0.90 -7.62 6.14
C TRP A 38 -1.98 -8.53 6.71
N SER A 39 -3.25 -8.17 6.54
CA SER A 39 -4.39 -9.02 6.93
C SER A 39 -4.40 -10.35 6.17
N ASP A 40 -3.84 -10.36 4.95
CA ASP A 40 -3.54 -11.55 4.17
C ASP A 40 -2.04 -11.60 3.85
N ALA A 41 -1.32 -12.54 4.48
CA ALA A 41 0.13 -12.71 4.30
C ALA A 41 0.51 -13.02 2.84
N GLU A 42 -0.41 -13.61 2.07
CA GLU A 42 -0.24 -13.95 0.66
C GLU A 42 -0.90 -12.92 -0.27
N ALA A 43 -1.21 -11.72 0.25
CA ALA A 43 -1.79 -10.64 -0.54
C ALA A 43 -0.87 -10.30 -1.71
N GLU A 44 -1.43 -10.31 -2.92
CA GLU A 44 -0.75 -9.84 -4.12
C GLU A 44 -1.72 -9.15 -5.06
N TRP A 45 -1.19 -8.31 -5.94
CA TRP A 45 -1.98 -7.55 -6.90
C TRP A 45 -2.88 -8.45 -7.76
N GLY A 46 -2.36 -9.61 -8.20
CA GLY A 46 -3.08 -10.56 -9.04
C GLY A 46 -4.30 -11.16 -8.34
N LYS A 47 -4.17 -11.48 -7.05
CA LYS A 47 -5.27 -11.95 -6.20
C LYS A 47 -6.35 -10.88 -6.04
N GLY A 48 -5.96 -9.62 -5.84
CA GLY A 48 -6.89 -8.48 -5.81
C GLY A 48 -7.69 -8.34 -7.10
N VAL A 49 -7.02 -8.38 -8.26
CA VAL A 49 -7.67 -8.34 -9.58
C VAL A 49 -8.62 -9.52 -9.76
N MET A 50 -8.18 -10.74 -9.44
CA MET A 50 -9.01 -11.94 -9.54
C MET A 50 -10.28 -11.82 -8.69
N MET A 51 -10.19 -11.37 -7.44
CA MET A 51 -11.37 -11.21 -6.58
C MET A 51 -12.32 -10.15 -7.15
N TYR A 52 -11.79 -9.03 -7.66
CA TYR A 52 -12.60 -8.02 -8.33
C TYR A 52 -13.33 -8.58 -9.55
N THR A 53 -12.62 -9.31 -10.42
CA THR A 53 -13.21 -9.96 -11.60
C THR A 53 -14.33 -10.94 -11.19
N LYS A 54 -14.12 -11.74 -10.15
CA LYS A 54 -15.16 -12.67 -9.64
C LYS A 54 -16.39 -11.92 -9.11
N TYR A 55 -16.18 -10.81 -8.40
CA TYR A 55 -17.29 -10.01 -7.87
C TYR A 55 -18.12 -9.34 -8.96
N ILE A 56 -17.49 -8.73 -9.97
CA ILE A 56 -18.24 -8.07 -11.06
C ILE A 56 -18.97 -9.07 -11.96
N GLN A 57 -18.48 -10.31 -12.07
CA GLN A 57 -19.17 -11.39 -12.77
C GLN A 57 -20.38 -11.92 -11.99
N ASN A 58 -20.35 -11.84 -10.66
CA ASN A 58 -21.45 -12.26 -9.80
C ASN A 58 -21.44 -11.47 -8.49
N THR A 59 -22.28 -10.44 -8.39
CA THR A 59 -22.36 -9.53 -7.24
C THR A 59 -22.91 -10.18 -5.97
N ALA A 60 -23.43 -11.41 -6.03
CA ALA A 60 -23.76 -12.19 -4.84
C ALA A 60 -22.50 -12.68 -4.09
N ARG A 61 -21.32 -12.59 -4.71
CA ARG A 61 -20.02 -12.97 -4.12
C ARG A 61 -19.47 -11.92 -3.16
N GLN A 62 -20.17 -11.71 -2.06
CA GLN A 62 -19.78 -10.73 -1.03
C GLN A 62 -18.40 -11.04 -0.43
N ASP A 63 -18.01 -12.32 -0.36
CA ASP A 63 -16.66 -12.75 0.01
C ASP A 63 -15.55 -12.09 -0.84
N CYS A 64 -15.81 -11.93 -2.14
CA CYS A 64 -14.88 -11.26 -3.03
C CYS A 64 -14.83 -9.75 -2.77
N LEU A 65 -16.00 -9.12 -2.51
CA LEU A 65 -16.07 -7.69 -2.17
C LEU A 65 -15.34 -7.39 -0.85
N ASP A 66 -15.60 -8.18 0.19
CA ASP A 66 -14.97 -8.06 1.49
C ASP A 66 -13.45 -8.16 1.38
N TYR A 67 -12.96 -9.12 0.58
CA TYR A 67 -11.54 -9.24 0.30
C TYR A 67 -10.98 -7.99 -0.40
N ILE A 68 -11.66 -7.45 -1.41
CA ILE A 68 -11.18 -6.25 -2.15
C ILE A 68 -11.12 -5.04 -1.21
N ILE A 69 -12.14 -4.87 -0.35
CA ILE A 69 -12.19 -3.79 0.63
C ILE A 69 -11.04 -3.93 1.63
N MET A 70 -10.84 -5.12 2.19
CA MET A 70 -9.72 -5.42 3.09
C MET A 70 -8.38 -5.16 2.41
N TYR A 71 -8.17 -5.69 1.20
CA TYR A 71 -6.93 -5.53 0.46
C TYR A 71 -6.62 -4.05 0.19
N ASN A 72 -7.59 -3.26 -0.26
CA ASN A 72 -7.37 -1.83 -0.52
C ASN A 72 -7.13 -1.04 0.78
N LYS A 73 -7.82 -1.39 1.87
CA LYS A 73 -7.58 -0.80 3.18
C LYS A 73 -6.14 -1.04 3.63
N ASP A 74 -5.64 -2.27 3.51
CA ASP A 74 -4.25 -2.60 3.86
C ASP A 74 -3.25 -1.84 2.99
N ASN A 75 -3.52 -1.69 1.68
CA ASN A 75 -2.65 -0.90 0.81
C ASN A 75 -2.55 0.57 1.25
N CYS A 76 -3.69 1.19 1.61
CA CYS A 76 -3.70 2.56 2.15
C CYS A 76 -2.95 2.67 3.48
N LEU A 77 -3.17 1.71 4.39
CA LEU A 77 -2.49 1.69 5.69
C LEU A 77 -0.98 1.48 5.54
N ALA A 78 -0.56 0.57 4.67
CA ALA A 78 0.84 0.32 4.36
C ALA A 78 1.53 1.59 3.82
N MET A 79 0.87 2.33 2.93
CA MET A 79 1.39 3.61 2.44
C MET A 79 1.53 4.65 3.56
N ALA A 80 0.55 4.73 4.47
CA ALA A 80 0.63 5.64 5.61
C ALA A 80 1.80 5.28 6.55
N VAL A 81 1.98 3.99 6.86
CA VAL A 81 3.10 3.51 7.69
C VAL A 81 4.46 3.80 7.04
N ILE A 82 4.60 3.60 5.73
CA ILE A 82 5.83 3.96 5.00
C ILE A 82 6.09 5.46 5.08
N LEU A 83 5.06 6.30 4.90
CA LEU A 83 5.20 7.75 5.01
C LEU A 83 5.64 8.17 6.42
N ASP A 84 5.00 7.65 7.46
CA ASP A 84 5.36 7.93 8.85
C ASP A 84 6.79 7.48 9.15
N TRP A 85 7.20 6.31 8.65
CA TRP A 85 8.56 5.83 8.77
C TRP A 85 9.57 6.76 8.07
N LEU A 86 9.31 7.20 6.84
CA LEU A 86 10.18 8.14 6.13
C LEU A 86 10.33 9.49 6.85
N ILE A 87 9.25 9.99 7.45
CA ILE A 87 9.28 11.20 8.28
C ILE A 87 10.14 10.95 9.52
N ALA A 88 9.96 9.83 10.20
CA ALA A 88 10.73 9.47 11.40
C ALA A 88 12.24 9.31 11.11
N GLN A 89 12.60 8.84 9.91
CA GLN A 89 14.00 8.75 9.46
C GLN A 89 14.56 10.09 8.92
N GLY A 90 13.73 11.14 8.79
CA GLY A 90 14.16 12.45 8.30
C GLY A 90 14.28 12.55 6.77
N HIS A 91 13.75 11.60 6.01
CA HIS A 91 13.71 11.63 4.54
C HIS A 91 12.63 12.56 3.98
N LEU A 92 11.65 12.93 4.80
CA LEU A 92 10.68 13.96 4.50
C LEU A 92 10.59 14.92 5.69
N ARG A 93 10.90 16.20 5.46
CA ARG A 93 10.59 17.24 6.44
C ARG A 93 9.18 17.72 6.18
N ARG A 94 8.29 17.71 7.19
CA ARG A 94 7.03 18.46 7.10
C ARG A 94 7.39 19.93 6.88
N ALA A 95 6.86 20.49 5.81
CA ALA A 95 6.94 21.93 5.54
C ALA A 95 6.19 22.72 6.62
#